data_AF-A0A380MZC0-F1
#
_entry.id   AF-A0A380MZC0-F1
#
_cell.length_a   1.000
_cell.length_b   1.000
_cell.length_c   1.000
_cell.angle_alpha   90.00
_cell.angle_beta   90.00
_cell.angle_gamma   90.00
#
_symmetry.space_group_name_H-M   'P 1'
#
loop_
_entity.id
_entity.type
_entity.pdbx_description
1 polymer ?
#
loop_
_entity_poly.entity_id
_entity_poly.type
_entity_poly.pdbx_seq_one_letter_code
_entity_poly.pdbx_strand_id
1 'polypeptide(L)'
;MKIIALFSIAMLVFTTACSKEESETKNKFVRDCTSTGGTEKICSCVFTKLSKEYGKERMKALIYATDPSEVFENQEDVKDFMEKTVEFGQQCQ
;
A
#
# COMPACT_ATOMS: atom_id res chain seq x y z
N MET A 1 45.75 16.53 -29.03
CA MET A 1 44.75 17.49 -28.48
C MET A 1 43.36 16.92 -28.75
N LYS A 2 42.44 17.15 -27.81
CA LYS A 2 41.28 16.31 -27.45
C LYS A 2 40.21 16.16 -28.54
N ILE A 3 39.91 14.90 -28.91
CA ILE A 3 38.61 14.48 -29.46
C ILE A 3 38.17 13.32 -28.56
N ILE A 4 37.34 13.59 -27.56
CA ILE A 4 36.68 12.54 -26.77
C ILE A 4 35.19 12.82 -26.78
N ALA A 5 34.48 11.79 -27.22
CA ALA A 5 33.10 11.72 -27.60
C ALA A 5 32.12 12.24 -26.54
N LEU A 6 31.09 12.90 -27.04
CA LEU A 6 29.77 12.98 -26.44
C LEU A 6 29.29 11.56 -26.11
N PHE A 7 29.26 11.19 -24.83
CA PHE A 7 28.54 10.02 -24.33
C PHE A 7 27.58 10.46 -23.24
N SER A 8 26.36 10.67 -23.71
CA SER A 8 25.10 10.54 -22.97
C SER A 8 25.19 9.50 -21.86
N ILE A 9 24.85 9.86 -20.62
CA ILE A 9 23.95 9.07 -19.77
C ILE A 9 23.15 10.08 -18.94
N ALA A 10 21.95 10.34 -19.43
CA ALA A 10 20.85 10.82 -18.63
C ALA A 10 20.47 9.71 -17.64
N MET A 11 20.66 9.90 -16.34
CA MET A 11 20.09 8.99 -15.33
C MET A 11 20.04 9.63 -13.93
N LEU A 12 19.45 10.82 -13.84
CA LEU A 12 19.05 11.42 -12.55
C LEU A 12 17.57 11.80 -12.57
N VAL A 13 16.73 10.95 -13.14
CA VAL A 13 15.29 10.97 -12.88
C VAL A 13 15.04 9.96 -11.76
N PHE A 14 15.42 10.33 -10.54
CA PHE A 14 14.84 9.70 -9.35
C PHE A 14 13.38 10.14 -9.29
N THR A 15 12.54 9.29 -9.89
CA THR A 15 11.11 9.09 -9.68
C THR A 15 10.51 9.81 -8.48
N THR A 16 10.01 11.03 -8.68
CA THR A 16 9.13 11.73 -7.72
C THR A 16 7.68 11.25 -7.78
N ALA A 17 7.42 10.06 -8.34
CA ALA A 17 6.08 9.52 -8.55
C ALA A 17 5.48 8.80 -7.32
N CYS A 18 6.25 8.49 -6.27
CA CYS A 18 5.80 7.63 -5.17
C CYS A 18 4.69 8.22 -4.27
N SER A 19 4.43 9.52 -4.31
CA SER A 19 3.39 10.13 -3.44
C SER A 19 1.97 9.96 -3.99
N LYS A 20 1.80 9.91 -5.32
CA LYS A 20 0.46 9.92 -5.91
C LYS A 20 -0.22 8.55 -5.78
N GLU A 21 0.53 7.49 -6.05
CA GLU A 21 0.02 6.11 -5.99
C GLU A 21 -0.38 5.67 -4.58
N GLU A 22 0.36 6.11 -3.55
CA GLU A 22 0.03 5.84 -2.16
C GLU A 22 -1.31 6.48 -1.77
N SER A 23 -1.56 7.69 -2.25
CA SER A 23 -2.81 8.40 -1.98
C SER A 23 -4.02 7.72 -2.63
N GLU A 24 -3.87 7.19 -3.86
CA GLU A 24 -4.93 6.48 -4.56
C GLU A 24 -5.27 5.16 -3.87
N THR A 25 -4.24 4.41 -3.47
CA THR A 25 -4.38 3.15 -2.72
C THR A 25 -5.12 3.37 -1.41
N LYS A 26 -4.71 4.38 -0.63
CA LYS A 26 -5.40 4.78 0.60
C LYS A 26 -6.85 5.15 0.34
N ASN A 27 -7.11 5.98 -0.67
CA ASN A 27 -8.46 6.46 -0.97
C ASN A 27 -9.39 5.31 -1.39
N LYS A 28 -8.88 4.31 -2.11
CA LYS A 28 -9.66 3.11 -2.43
C LYS A 28 -9.97 2.30 -1.16
N PHE A 29 -8.97 2.01 -0.34
CA PHE A 29 -9.18 1.30 0.93
C PHE A 29 -10.20 2.01 1.82
N VAL A 30 -10.06 3.32 2.01
CA VAL A 30 -10.96 4.11 2.87
C VAL A 30 -12.38 4.03 2.33
N ARG A 31 -12.58 4.14 1.01
CA ARG A 31 -13.89 4.01 0.37
C ARG A 31 -14.51 2.64 0.63
N ASP A 32 -13.77 1.56 0.41
CA ASP A 32 -14.24 0.18 0.58
C ASP A 32 -14.51 -0.14 2.07
N CYS A 33 -13.69 0.39 2.98
CA CYS A 33 -13.93 0.28 4.42
C CYS A 33 -15.15 1.09 4.87
N THR A 34 -15.38 2.29 4.30
CA THR A 34 -16.57 3.08 4.64
C THR A 34 -17.86 2.48 4.10
N SER A 35 -17.81 1.84 2.92
CA SER A 35 -18.99 1.17 2.34
C SER A 35 -19.44 -0.05 3.14
N THR A 36 -18.55 -0.63 3.95
CA THR A 36 -18.84 -1.75 4.87
C THR A 36 -19.22 -1.30 6.28
N GLY A 37 -19.27 0.00 6.55
CA GLY A 37 -19.77 0.59 7.80
C GLY A 37 -18.72 1.26 8.70
N GLY A 38 -17.44 1.30 8.29
CA GLY A 38 -16.42 2.06 9.00
C GLY A 38 -16.59 3.59 8.82
N THR A 39 -16.10 4.38 9.78
CA THR A 39 -15.98 5.84 9.58
C THR A 39 -14.69 6.16 8.85
N GLU A 40 -14.64 7.28 8.11
CA GLU A 40 -13.43 7.71 7.40
C GLU A 40 -12.20 7.78 8.31
N LYS A 41 -12.40 8.22 9.57
CA LYS A 41 -11.35 8.28 10.61
C LYS A 41 -10.83 6.89 10.94
N ILE A 42 -11.72 5.94 11.22
CA ILE A 42 -11.35 4.54 11.55
C ILE A 42 -10.63 3.92 10.35
N CYS A 43 -11.22 4.01 9.15
CA CYS A 43 -10.67 3.41 7.94
C CYS A 43 -9.29 3.98 7.59
N SER A 44 -9.10 5.29 7.73
CA SER A 44 -7.79 5.92 7.52
C SER A 44 -6.75 5.45 8.54
N CYS A 45 -7.16 5.30 9.81
CA CYS A 45 -6.29 4.80 10.88
C CYS A 45 -5.87 3.34 10.65
N VAL A 46 -6.81 2.48 10.29
CA VAL A 46 -6.55 1.06 9.97
C VAL A 46 -5.61 0.95 8.78
N PHE A 47 -5.86 1.70 7.69
CA PHE A 47 -4.97 1.72 6.53
C PHE A 47 -3.54 2.09 6.91
N THR A 48 -3.36 3.12 7.73
CA THR A 48 -2.04 3.57 8.17
C THR A 48 -1.33 2.50 9.00
N LYS A 49 -2.04 1.79 9.89
CA LYS A 49 -1.46 0.69 10.68
C LYS A 49 -1.09 -0.51 9.81
N LEU A 50 -2.01 -0.97 8.94
CA LEU A 50 -1.74 -2.08 8.01
C LEU A 50 -0.59 -1.76 7.04
N SER A 51 -0.54 -0.54 6.50
CA SER A 51 0.54 -0.12 5.59
C SER A 51 1.89 -0.02 6.29
N LYS A 52 1.90 0.26 7.59
CA LYS A 52 3.13 0.24 8.40
C LYS A 52 3.61 -1.18 8.68
N GLU A 53 2.67 -2.12 8.89
CA GLU A 53 2.98 -3.52 9.20
C GLU A 53 3.42 -4.31 7.96
N TYR A 54 2.63 -4.25 6.88
CA TYR A 54 2.82 -5.08 5.68
C TYR A 54 3.57 -4.36 4.55
N GLY A 55 3.74 -3.05 4.65
CA GLY A 55 4.36 -2.22 3.62
C GLY A 55 3.37 -1.75 2.54
N LYS A 56 3.71 -0.61 1.93
CA LYS A 56 2.84 0.09 0.96
C LYS A 56 2.59 -0.71 -0.31
N GLU A 57 3.62 -1.34 -0.87
CA GLU A 57 3.49 -2.14 -2.09
C GLU A 57 2.60 -3.36 -1.89
N ARG A 58 2.73 -4.05 -0.74
CA ARG A 58 1.89 -5.19 -0.40
C ARG A 58 0.44 -4.76 -0.17
N MET A 59 0.24 -3.62 0.51
CA MET A 59 -1.11 -3.06 0.66
C MET A 59 -1.74 -2.69 -0.68
N LYS A 60 -0.97 -2.12 -1.62
CA LYS A 60 -1.42 -1.88 -2.99
C LYS A 60 -1.88 -3.20 -3.61
N ALA A 61 -1.04 -4.23 -3.62
CA ALA A 61 -1.42 -5.54 -4.16
C ALA A 61 -2.72 -6.09 -3.53
N LEU A 62 -2.85 -6.04 -2.19
CA LEU A 62 -4.04 -6.53 -1.48
C LEU A 62 -5.32 -5.78 -1.81
N ILE A 63 -5.25 -4.46 -1.96
CA ILE A 63 -6.43 -3.62 -2.23
C ILE A 63 -6.96 -3.82 -3.65
N TYR A 64 -6.10 -4.23 -4.59
CA TYR A 64 -6.48 -4.50 -5.98
C TYR A 64 -6.67 -5.99 -6.28
N ALA A 65 -6.25 -6.88 -5.37
CA ALA A 65 -6.50 -8.31 -5.47
C ALA A 65 -7.97 -8.64 -5.20
N THR A 66 -8.44 -9.74 -5.82
CA THR A 66 -9.78 -10.27 -5.53
C THR A 66 -9.76 -11.14 -4.29
N ASP A 67 -8.63 -11.80 -4.04
CA ASP A 67 -8.39 -12.68 -2.89
C ASP A 67 -7.00 -12.38 -2.28
N PRO A 68 -6.89 -12.16 -0.95
CA PRO A 68 -5.60 -11.95 -0.28
C PRO A 68 -4.56 -13.06 -0.49
N SER A 69 -5.00 -14.30 -0.71
CA SER A 69 -4.11 -15.44 -0.98
C SER A 69 -3.39 -15.35 -2.33
N GLU A 70 -3.81 -14.45 -3.23
CA GLU A 70 -3.04 -14.13 -4.44
C GLU A 70 -1.78 -13.31 -4.14
N VAL A 71 -1.76 -12.62 -3.00
CA VAL A 71 -0.67 -11.73 -2.58
C VAL A 71 0.25 -12.39 -1.55
N PHE A 72 -0.31 -13.25 -0.71
CA PHE A 72 0.43 -13.97 0.32
C PHE A 72 0.84 -15.35 -0.16
N GLU A 73 2.12 -15.69 0.01
CA GLU A 73 2.66 -17.00 -0.38
C GLU A 73 2.12 -18.13 0.51
N ASN A 74 1.79 -17.82 1.77
CA ASN A 74 1.34 -18.80 2.76
C ASN A 74 0.00 -18.39 3.39
N GLN A 75 -0.79 -19.40 3.75
CA GLN A 75 -2.08 -19.22 4.41
C GLN A 75 -1.95 -18.61 5.82
N GLU A 76 -0.80 -18.78 6.47
CA GLU A 76 -0.51 -18.16 7.76
C GLU A 76 -0.49 -16.64 7.66
N ASP A 77 0.12 -16.10 6.60
CA ASP A 77 0.18 -14.65 6.37
C ASP A 77 -1.20 -14.06 6.05
N VAL A 78 -2.04 -14.81 5.33
CA VAL A 78 -3.45 -14.42 5.08
C VAL A 78 -4.21 -14.32 6.40
N LYS A 79 -4.06 -15.33 7.27
CA LYS A 79 -4.71 -15.36 8.58
C LYS A 79 -4.22 -14.22 9.46
N ASP A 80 -2.91 -14.00 9.53
CA ASP A 80 -2.30 -12.90 10.28
C ASP A 80 -2.82 -11.54 9.79
N PHE A 81 -2.89 -11.32 8.47
CA PHE A 81 -3.46 -10.11 7.89
C PHE A 81 -4.92 -9.86 8.31
N MET A 82 -5.75 -10.90 8.28
CA MET A 82 -7.14 -10.79 8.72
C MET A 82 -7.24 -10.48 10.22
N GLU A 83 -6.43 -11.14 11.05
CA GLU A 83 -6.38 -10.91 12.50
C GLU A 83 -5.93 -9.49 12.83
N LYS A 84 -4.86 -9.01 12.19
CA LYS A 84 -4.35 -7.63 12.35
C LYS A 84 -5.34 -6.59 11.88
N THR A 85 -6.10 -6.86 10.82
CA THR A 85 -7.16 -5.94 10.36
C THR A 85 -8.22 -5.73 11.44
N VAL A 86 -8.62 -6.80 12.14
CA VAL A 86 -9.56 -6.72 13.27
C VAL A 86 -8.94 -6.01 14.47
N GLU A 87 -7.71 -6.39 14.85
CA GLU A 87 -6.96 -5.79 15.97
C GLU A 87 -6.82 -4.27 15.77
N PHE A 88 -6.41 -3.83 14.58
CA PHE A 88 -6.26 -2.41 14.26
C PHE A 88 -7.60 -1.69 14.17
N GLY A 89 -8.65 -2.38 13.72
CA GLY A 89 -10.01 -1.85 13.76
C GLY A 89 -10.41 -1.43 15.17
N GLN A 90 -10.19 -2.30 16.17
CA GLN A 90 -10.48 -2.01 17.58
C GLN A 90 -9.62 -0.88 18.14
N GLN A 91 -8.34 -0.80 17.75
CA GLN A 91 -7.44 0.28 18.20
C GLN A 91 -7.77 1.66 17.61
N CYS A 92 -8.56 1.70 16.54
CA CYS A 92 -8.92 2.93 15.82
C CYS A 92 -10.32 3.46 16.19
N GLN A 93 -11.10 2.70 16.96
CA GLN A 93 -12.39 3.12 17.54
C GLN A 93 -12.18 4.11 18.69
#